data_AF-A0A2H1K689-F1
#
_entry.id   AF-A0A2H1K689-F1
#
_cell.length_a   1.000
_cell.length_b   1.000
_cell.length_c   1.000
_cell.angle_alpha   90.00
_cell.angle_beta   90.00
_cell.angle_gamma   90.00
#
_symmetry.space_group_name_H-M   'P 1'
#
loop_
_entity.id
_entity.type
_entity.pdbx_description
1 polymer ?
#
loop_
_entity_poly.entity_id
_entity_poly.type
_entity_poly.pdbx_seq_one_letter_code
_entity_poly.pdbx_strand_id
1 'polypeptide(L)'
;MDQPIILLIVAAIVFILVVALGISLRINARRKGLGEDRSIDADFTGELSIDEISETVTKEREKAAGSEVPTEPASRLVRLRERLAKSNSGLGRGLLNLLSRDTLDEATWEEIEDTLILADVGVEPTAELVDTLRERVKVLGTRDPEEVRGLLREELVKLVDPTMDRELATAHTAGDPAVMLVVGVNGAGKTTTVGKIARVLVAEDKSVLLGAADTFRAAAAEQLTTWGSRVGVETVRGEEGADPASVAYAAVEQGKAEDADVVLIDTAGRLQNKVGLMDELRKVKRVATRPLGEGHDIDEVLLVLDATTGQNGMQQAKVFAEAVDITGIVLTKLDGTAKGGIVIAVQRELGVPVKLIGLGEGADDLAPFTAEGFVDALLD
;
A
#
# COMPACT_ATOMS: atom_id res chain seq x y z
N MET A 1 -0.62 -1.09 -55.22
CA MET A 1 -0.17 -0.34 -54.02
C MET A 1 -0.33 1.12 -54.37
N ASP A 2 -1.28 1.79 -53.73
CA ASP A 2 -1.74 3.12 -54.15
C ASP A 2 -0.63 4.17 -53.96
N GLN A 3 -0.40 4.99 -54.99
CA GLN A 3 0.57 6.09 -54.98
C GLN A 3 0.61 6.95 -53.70
N PRO A 4 -0.51 7.28 -53.01
CA PRO A 4 -0.46 8.00 -51.73
C PRO A 4 0.26 7.25 -50.60
N ILE A 5 0.20 5.91 -50.57
CA ILE A 5 0.84 5.10 -49.52
C ILE A 5 2.37 5.08 -49.73
N ILE A 6 2.81 5.02 -50.99
CA ILE A 6 4.24 5.07 -51.31
C ILE A 6 4.83 6.44 -50.91
N LEU A 7 4.11 7.53 -51.14
CA LEU A 7 4.56 8.87 -50.76
C LEU A 7 4.70 9.03 -49.24
N LEU A 8 3.78 8.45 -48.45
CA LEU A 8 3.84 8.45 -46.99
C LEU A 8 5.02 7.64 -46.45
N ILE A 9 5.30 6.47 -47.04
CA ILE A 9 6.45 5.63 -46.64
C ILE A 9 7.77 6.34 -46.96
N VAL A 10 7.87 6.96 -48.14
CA VAL A 10 9.07 7.74 -48.52
C VAL A 10 9.25 8.94 -47.59
N ALA A 11 8.19 9.67 -47.25
CA ALA A 11 8.26 10.78 -46.31
C ALA A 11 8.71 10.33 -44.90
N ALA A 12 8.23 9.19 -44.41
CA ALA A 12 8.65 8.63 -43.12
C ALA A 12 10.13 8.22 -43.11
N ILE A 13 10.63 7.61 -44.19
CA ILE A 13 12.04 7.22 -44.32
C ILE A 13 12.95 8.46 -44.36
N VAL A 14 12.56 9.50 -45.11
CA VAL A 14 13.30 10.77 -45.17
C VAL A 14 13.32 11.43 -43.80
N PHE A 15 12.21 11.44 -43.07
CA PHE A 15 12.15 12.00 -41.71
C PHE A 15 13.09 11.28 -40.74
N ILE A 16 13.12 9.94 -40.77
CA ILE A 16 14.02 9.13 -39.93
C ILE A 16 15.50 9.43 -40.26
N LEU A 17 15.84 9.56 -41.55
CA LEU A 17 17.20 9.89 -41.98
C LEU A 17 17.64 11.29 -41.52
N VAL A 18 16.74 12.28 -41.58
CA VAL A 18 17.03 13.65 -41.10
C VAL A 18 17.22 13.68 -39.58
N VAL A 19 16.39 12.95 -38.83
CA VAL A 19 16.53 12.84 -37.36
C VAL A 19 17.84 12.13 -36.99
N ALA A 20 18.18 11.03 -37.67
CA ALA A 20 19.43 10.31 -37.44
C ALA A 20 20.66 11.18 -37.76
N LEU A 21 20.61 11.96 -38.84
CA LEU A 21 21.67 12.89 -39.21
C LEU A 21 21.81 14.02 -38.18
N GLY A 22 20.69 14.56 -37.68
CA GLY A 22 20.67 15.58 -36.63
C GLY A 22 21.27 15.09 -35.31
N ILE A 23 20.97 13.86 -34.90
CA ILE A 23 21.56 13.22 -33.71
C ILE A 23 23.07 13.00 -33.91
N SER A 24 23.47 12.49 -35.07
CA SER A 24 24.89 12.26 -35.40
C SER A 24 25.70 13.56 -35.41
N LEU A 25 25.17 14.63 -36.02
CA LEU A 25 25.80 15.94 -36.02
C LEU A 25 25.91 16.54 -34.60
N ARG A 26 24.92 16.31 -33.74
CA ARG A 26 24.93 16.80 -32.34
C ARG A 26 25.95 16.04 -31.48
N ILE A 27 26.11 14.74 -31.70
CA ILE A 27 27.15 13.92 -31.05
C ILE A 27 28.53 14.35 -31.53
N ASN A 28 28.69 14.61 -32.84
CA ASN A 28 29.96 15.02 -33.41
C ASN A 28 30.35 16.46 -33.03
N ALA A 29 29.36 17.36 -32.88
CA ALA A 29 29.57 18.71 -32.35
C ALA A 29 29.99 18.68 -30.87
N ARG A 30 29.45 17.75 -30.06
CA ARG A 30 29.92 17.52 -28.68
C ARG A 30 31.34 16.96 -28.63
N ARG A 31 31.75 16.12 -29.60
CA ARG A 31 33.14 15.63 -29.72
C ARG A 31 34.12 16.71 -30.18
N LYS A 32 33.70 17.65 -31.03
CA LYS A 32 34.53 18.79 -31.47
C LYS A 32 34.67 19.91 -30.44
N GLY A 33 33.88 19.90 -29.36
CA GLY A 33 34.01 20.86 -28.25
C GLY A 33 35.09 20.51 -27.23
N LEU A 34 35.82 19.39 -27.42
CA LEU A 34 36.86 18.89 -26.52
C LEU A 34 38.21 18.74 -27.26
N GLY A 35 38.64 19.80 -27.93
CA GLY A 35 39.96 19.83 -28.54
C GLY A 35 40.37 21.22 -28.95
N GLU A 36 41.00 21.95 -28.03
CA GLU A 36 42.24 22.68 -28.32
C GLU A 36 42.95 23.13 -27.03
N ASP A 37 44.18 22.60 -26.91
CA ASP A 37 45.37 23.20 -26.32
C ASP A 37 45.50 23.38 -24.80
N ARG A 38 46.10 22.36 -24.16
CA ARG A 38 47.19 22.55 -23.18
C ARG A 38 48.20 21.42 -23.32
N SER A 39 49.39 21.76 -23.78
CA SER A 39 50.62 20.98 -23.59
C SER A 39 50.77 20.60 -22.11
N ILE A 40 50.80 19.29 -21.83
CA ILE A 40 51.21 18.78 -20.52
C ILE A 40 52.67 18.34 -20.66
N ASP A 41 53.52 19.10 -19.97
CA ASP A 41 54.89 18.73 -19.66
C ASP A 41 54.94 17.35 -19.01
N ALA A 42 55.94 16.57 -19.42
CA ALA A 42 56.26 15.28 -18.83
C ALA A 42 56.76 15.48 -17.39
N ASP A 43 55.87 15.40 -16.41
CA ASP A 43 56.22 15.01 -15.05
C ASP A 43 54.98 14.48 -14.31
N PHE A 44 54.79 13.15 -14.32
CA PHE A 44 53.86 12.49 -13.40
C PHE A 44 54.50 11.19 -12.93
N THR A 45 55.41 11.33 -11.97
CA THR A 45 55.77 10.26 -11.04
C THR A 45 54.71 10.27 -9.93
N GLY A 46 53.77 9.35 -9.99
CA GLY A 46 52.75 9.18 -8.98
C GLY A 46 52.08 7.83 -9.16
N GLU A 47 52.59 6.80 -8.47
CA GLU A 47 51.88 5.54 -8.27
C GLU A 47 50.59 5.83 -7.51
N LEU A 48 49.44 5.75 -8.20
CA LEU A 48 48.15 5.68 -7.52
C LEU A 48 47.99 4.27 -6.95
N SER A 49 47.74 4.20 -5.66
CA SER A 49 47.62 2.93 -4.94
C SER A 49 46.31 2.23 -5.27
N ILE A 50 46.30 0.89 -5.23
CA ILE A 50 45.10 0.07 -5.46
C ILE A 50 43.97 0.44 -4.48
N ASP A 51 44.32 0.96 -3.30
CA ASP A 51 43.39 1.42 -2.28
C ASP A 51 42.60 2.69 -2.71
N GLU A 52 43.22 3.60 -3.46
CA GLU A 52 42.53 4.81 -3.97
C GLU A 52 41.54 4.48 -5.08
N ILE A 53 41.83 3.46 -5.90
CA ILE A 53 40.90 2.95 -6.91
C ILE A 53 39.73 2.23 -6.22
N SER A 54 40.00 1.47 -5.16
CA SER A 54 38.99 0.81 -4.34
C SER A 54 38.05 1.81 -3.66
N GLU A 55 38.57 2.87 -3.04
CA GLU A 55 37.75 3.93 -2.44
C GLU A 55 36.92 4.69 -3.48
N THR A 56 37.44 4.90 -4.68
CA THR A 56 36.72 5.63 -5.74
C THR A 56 35.59 4.79 -6.33
N VAL A 57 35.80 3.47 -6.50
CA VAL A 57 34.75 2.52 -6.92
C VAL A 57 33.70 2.32 -5.82
N THR A 58 34.10 2.39 -4.55
CA THR A 58 33.19 2.28 -3.39
C THR A 58 32.33 3.56 -3.26
N LYS A 59 32.92 4.75 -3.43
CA LYS A 59 32.19 6.04 -3.47
C LYS A 59 31.27 6.19 -4.67
N GLU A 60 31.60 5.63 -5.83
CA GLU A 60 30.68 5.63 -6.98
C GLU A 60 29.54 4.60 -6.83
N ARG A 61 29.76 3.48 -6.13
CA ARG A 61 28.67 2.55 -5.75
C ARG A 61 27.71 3.15 -4.72
N GLU A 62 28.20 3.86 -3.71
CA GLU A 62 27.34 4.57 -2.74
C GLU A 62 26.54 5.71 -3.39
N LYS A 63 27.06 6.34 -4.45
CA LYS A 63 26.37 7.43 -5.16
C LYS A 63 25.33 6.95 -6.19
N ALA A 64 25.31 5.66 -6.51
CA ALA A 64 24.33 5.04 -7.41
C ALA A 64 23.07 4.52 -6.70
N ALA A 65 23.09 4.39 -5.37
CA ALA A 65 21.91 4.10 -4.56
C ALA A 65 21.36 5.41 -4.00
N GLY A 66 20.52 6.10 -4.78
CA GLY A 66 19.66 7.16 -4.25
C GLY A 66 18.58 6.55 -3.35
N SER A 67 18.97 6.05 -2.18
CA SER A 67 18.02 5.65 -1.14
C SER A 67 17.31 6.90 -0.66
N GLU A 68 16.01 7.01 -0.96
CA GLU A 68 15.19 8.03 -0.35
C GLU A 68 15.08 7.71 1.13
N VAL A 69 15.68 8.54 2.00
CA VAL A 69 15.47 8.42 3.44
C VAL A 69 13.98 8.59 3.72
N PRO A 70 13.29 7.56 4.23
CA PRO A 70 11.87 7.67 4.55
C PRO A 70 11.65 8.77 5.59
N THR A 71 10.53 9.48 5.51
CA THR A 71 10.22 10.49 6.55
C THR A 71 10.02 9.83 7.91
N GLU A 72 10.34 10.53 9.00
CA GLU A 72 10.15 10.03 10.36
C GLU A 72 8.67 9.67 10.65
N PRO A 73 8.39 8.56 11.36
CA PRO A 73 7.01 8.08 11.61
C PRO A 73 6.08 9.14 12.21
N ALA A 74 6.58 9.95 13.15
CA ALA A 74 5.79 11.00 13.79
C ALA A 74 5.36 12.11 12.82
N SER A 75 6.23 12.52 11.90
CA SER A 75 5.90 13.52 10.88
C SER A 75 4.91 12.99 9.86
N ARG A 76 4.92 11.68 9.57
CA ARG A 76 3.94 11.03 8.69
C ARG A 76 2.54 11.11 9.31
N LEU A 77 2.37 10.64 10.54
CA LEU A 77 1.08 10.62 11.24
C LEU A 77 0.40 11.99 11.31
N VAL A 78 1.16 13.08 11.52
CA VAL A 78 0.61 14.44 11.56
C VAL A 78 0.02 14.85 10.20
N ARG A 79 0.77 14.68 9.10
CA ARG A 79 0.28 15.01 7.74
C ARG A 79 -0.93 14.16 7.34
N LEU A 80 -0.95 12.94 7.84
CA LEU A 80 -1.94 11.92 7.54
C LEU A 80 -3.27 12.22 8.25
N ARG A 81 -3.23 12.69 9.53
CA ARG A 81 -4.38 13.27 10.23
C ARG A 81 -4.98 14.46 9.50
N GLU A 82 -4.14 15.39 9.02
CA GLU A 82 -4.62 16.54 8.24
C GLU A 82 -5.34 16.15 6.94
N ARG A 83 -4.97 15.01 6.33
CA ARG A 83 -5.62 14.50 5.12
C ARG A 83 -6.93 13.77 5.41
N LEU A 84 -6.99 12.97 6.47
CA LEU A 84 -8.26 12.33 6.90
C LEU A 84 -9.32 13.38 7.22
N ALA A 85 -8.96 14.41 7.98
CA ALA A 85 -9.86 15.52 8.32
C ALA A 85 -10.38 16.27 7.07
N LYS A 86 -9.61 16.27 5.97
CA LYS A 86 -10.04 16.88 4.69
C LYS A 86 -10.97 15.96 3.87
N SER A 87 -10.84 14.64 4.00
CA SER A 87 -11.61 13.65 3.22
C SER A 87 -13.02 13.42 3.77
N ASN A 88 -13.20 13.45 5.10
CA ASN A 88 -14.42 12.99 5.78
C ASN A 88 -15.41 14.10 6.17
N SER A 89 -15.14 15.36 5.82
CA SER A 89 -15.87 16.54 6.32
C SER A 89 -17.37 16.63 5.98
N GLY A 90 -17.94 15.67 5.24
CA GLY A 90 -19.36 15.61 4.89
C GLY A 90 -20.22 14.80 5.86
N LEU A 91 -19.73 13.64 6.32
CA LEU A 91 -20.50 12.72 7.16
C LEU A 91 -20.66 13.27 8.58
N GLY A 92 -19.54 13.60 9.24
CA GLY A 92 -19.54 14.12 10.61
C GLY A 92 -20.42 15.37 10.73
N ARG A 93 -20.25 16.33 9.82
CA ARG A 93 -21.10 17.54 9.76
C ARG A 93 -22.57 17.22 9.52
N GLY A 94 -22.89 16.28 8.64
CA GLY A 94 -24.26 15.82 8.39
C GLY A 94 -24.90 15.28 9.66
N LEU A 95 -24.24 14.34 10.33
CA LEU A 95 -24.74 13.75 11.58
C LEU A 95 -24.86 14.78 12.70
N LEU A 96 -23.87 15.65 12.89
CA LEU A 96 -23.93 16.69 13.91
C LEU A 96 -25.06 17.69 13.65
N ASN A 97 -25.34 18.04 12.40
CA ASN A 97 -26.48 18.89 12.05
C ASN A 97 -27.82 18.23 12.38
N LEU A 98 -27.96 16.92 12.14
CA LEU A 98 -29.16 16.17 12.51
C LEU A 98 -29.31 16.08 14.03
N LEU A 99 -28.22 15.81 14.73
CA LEU A 99 -28.18 15.68 16.20
C LEU A 99 -28.37 17.02 16.92
N SER A 100 -28.13 18.15 16.25
CA SER A 100 -28.32 19.49 16.81
C SER A 100 -29.74 20.05 16.63
N ARG A 101 -30.68 19.28 16.05
CA ARG A 101 -32.07 19.72 15.88
C ARG A 101 -32.77 19.88 17.25
N ASP A 102 -33.67 20.86 17.34
CA ASP A 102 -34.45 21.14 18.56
C ASP A 102 -35.22 19.92 19.09
N THR A 103 -35.63 19.03 18.18
CA THR A 103 -36.33 17.78 18.47
C THR A 103 -35.71 16.62 17.70
N LEU A 104 -35.23 15.62 18.43
CA LEU A 104 -34.83 14.32 17.89
C LEU A 104 -36.05 13.38 17.86
N ASP A 105 -36.94 13.64 16.91
CA ASP A 105 -38.10 12.80 16.63
C ASP A 105 -37.73 11.56 15.83
N GLU A 106 -38.70 10.67 15.57
CA GLU A 106 -38.45 9.43 14.83
C GLU A 106 -37.84 9.68 13.45
N ALA A 107 -38.34 10.71 12.75
CA ALA A 107 -37.84 11.08 11.43
C ALA A 107 -36.36 11.48 11.47
N THR A 108 -35.93 12.20 12.51
CA THR A 108 -34.52 12.57 12.66
C THR A 108 -33.62 11.36 12.92
N TRP A 109 -34.09 10.37 13.69
CA TRP A 109 -33.34 9.12 13.90
C TRP A 109 -33.24 8.28 12.63
N GLU A 110 -34.31 8.21 11.84
CA GLU A 110 -34.32 7.56 10.52
C GLU A 110 -33.33 8.24 9.55
N GLU A 111 -33.29 9.58 9.52
CA GLU A 111 -32.30 10.32 8.73
C GLU A 111 -30.83 10.04 9.16
N ILE A 112 -30.59 9.86 10.47
CA ILE A 112 -29.27 9.50 11.00
C ILE A 112 -28.88 8.09 10.54
N GLU A 113 -29.79 7.12 10.66
CA GLU A 113 -29.60 5.75 10.20
C GLU A 113 -29.29 5.71 8.69
N ASP A 114 -30.10 6.37 7.87
CA ASP A 114 -29.90 6.46 6.43
C ASP A 114 -28.53 7.06 6.07
N THR A 115 -28.11 8.10 6.79
CA THR A 115 -26.82 8.75 6.58
C THR A 115 -25.64 7.81 6.87
N LEU A 116 -25.72 7.03 7.95
CA LEU A 116 -24.70 6.05 8.32
C LEU A 116 -24.64 4.88 7.33
N ILE A 117 -25.80 4.39 6.87
CA ILE A 117 -25.87 3.34 5.85
C ILE A 117 -25.27 3.82 4.53
N LEU A 118 -25.60 5.05 4.10
CA LEU A 118 -25.06 5.65 2.88
C LEU A 118 -23.52 5.81 2.94
N ALA A 119 -22.98 5.98 4.14
CA ALA A 119 -21.55 6.01 4.41
C ALA A 119 -20.87 4.64 4.44
N ASP A 120 -21.55 3.56 4.08
CA ASP A 120 -21.08 2.17 4.10
C ASP A 120 -20.74 1.62 5.50
N VAL A 121 -21.35 2.15 6.58
CA VAL A 121 -21.22 1.57 7.95
C VAL A 121 -21.85 0.18 8.03
N GLY A 122 -22.89 -0.06 7.22
CA GLY A 122 -23.66 -1.31 7.19
C GLY A 122 -24.92 -1.24 8.05
N VAL A 123 -25.93 -2.04 7.68
CA VAL A 123 -27.27 -1.98 8.29
C VAL A 123 -27.24 -2.38 9.77
N GLU A 124 -26.67 -3.55 10.08
CA GLU A 124 -26.65 -4.06 11.46
C GLU A 124 -25.82 -3.17 12.42
N PRO A 125 -24.57 -2.76 12.09
CA PRO A 125 -23.83 -1.84 12.96
C PRO A 125 -24.51 -0.48 13.12
N THR A 126 -25.20 0.00 12.09
CA THR A 126 -25.93 1.27 12.16
C THR A 126 -27.12 1.17 13.10
N ALA A 127 -27.94 0.13 12.97
CA ALA A 127 -29.09 -0.07 13.86
C ALA A 127 -28.66 -0.14 15.34
N GLU A 128 -27.60 -0.91 15.63
CA GLU A 128 -27.02 -1.00 16.97
C GLU A 128 -26.53 0.36 17.50
N LEU A 129 -25.83 1.13 16.65
CA LEU A 129 -25.35 2.47 16.99
C LEU A 129 -26.49 3.42 17.33
N VAL A 130 -27.50 3.46 16.47
CA VAL A 130 -28.63 4.38 16.58
C VAL A 130 -29.48 4.05 17.80
N ASP A 131 -29.80 2.77 18.03
CA ASP A 131 -30.56 2.33 19.20
C ASP A 131 -29.84 2.69 20.50
N THR A 132 -28.54 2.40 20.58
CA THR A 132 -27.71 2.69 21.76
C THR A 132 -27.61 4.19 22.00
N LEU A 133 -27.33 4.97 20.95
CA LEU A 133 -27.21 6.43 21.05
C LEU A 133 -28.54 7.05 21.48
N ARG A 134 -29.66 6.61 20.90
CA ARG A 134 -31.02 7.05 21.22
C ARG A 134 -31.37 6.78 22.68
N GLU A 135 -31.02 5.60 23.19
CA GLU A 135 -31.20 5.26 24.60
C GLU A 135 -30.35 6.16 25.52
N ARG A 136 -29.06 6.33 25.22
CA ARG A 136 -28.15 7.15 26.04
C ARG A 136 -28.58 8.61 26.10
N VAL A 137 -28.96 9.21 24.96
CA VAL A 137 -29.46 10.59 24.90
C VAL A 137 -30.74 10.75 25.74
N LYS A 138 -31.65 9.76 25.68
CA LYS A 138 -32.88 9.77 26.48
C LYS A 138 -32.61 9.66 27.98
N VAL A 139 -31.69 8.78 28.39
CA VAL A 139 -31.34 8.54 29.80
C VAL A 139 -30.63 9.74 30.42
N LEU A 140 -29.67 10.33 29.70
CA LEU A 140 -28.95 11.52 30.16
C LEU A 140 -29.81 12.79 30.08
N GLY A 141 -30.83 12.78 29.22
CA GLY A 141 -31.69 13.93 28.99
C GLY A 141 -30.95 15.12 28.37
N THR A 142 -29.76 14.88 27.82
CA THR A 142 -28.94 15.93 27.22
C THR A 142 -29.44 16.31 25.84
N ARG A 143 -29.32 17.59 25.54
CA ARG A 143 -29.57 18.19 24.22
C ARG A 143 -28.41 19.08 23.79
N ASP A 144 -27.31 19.04 24.52
CA ASP A 144 -26.12 19.79 24.16
C ASP A 144 -25.44 19.08 22.97
N PRO A 145 -25.30 19.75 21.81
CA PRO A 145 -24.66 19.15 20.64
C PRO A 145 -23.26 18.60 20.91
N GLU A 146 -22.49 19.23 21.80
CA GLU A 146 -21.15 18.75 22.15
C GLU A 146 -21.20 17.48 23.01
N GLU A 147 -22.17 17.38 23.92
CA GLU A 147 -22.37 16.16 24.72
C GLU A 147 -22.84 15.01 23.83
N VAL A 148 -23.81 15.25 22.95
CA VAL A 148 -24.32 14.25 21.99
C VAL A 148 -23.22 13.82 21.01
N ARG A 149 -22.37 14.75 20.54
CA ARG A 149 -21.16 14.44 19.76
C ARG A 149 -20.23 13.51 20.52
N GLY A 150 -20.00 13.78 21.81
CA GLY A 150 -19.21 12.92 22.69
C GLY A 150 -19.76 11.50 22.78
N LEU A 151 -21.08 11.36 22.94
CA LEU A 151 -21.74 10.04 22.97
C LEU A 151 -21.58 9.29 21.64
N LEU A 152 -21.84 9.97 20.50
CA LEU A 152 -21.66 9.37 19.18
C LEU A 152 -20.22 8.91 18.96
N ARG A 153 -19.24 9.74 19.35
CA ARG A 153 -17.82 9.40 19.28
C ARG A 153 -17.51 8.14 20.08
N GLU A 154 -17.97 8.06 21.32
CA GLU A 154 -17.74 6.89 22.17
C GLU A 154 -18.30 5.61 21.56
N GLU A 155 -19.53 5.66 21.02
CA GLU A 155 -20.15 4.48 20.41
C GLU A 155 -19.47 4.08 19.09
N LEU A 156 -19.05 5.04 18.27
CA LEU A 156 -18.28 4.77 17.06
C LEU A 156 -16.93 4.13 17.37
N VAL A 157 -16.21 4.61 18.40
CA VAL A 157 -14.94 3.99 18.82
C VAL A 157 -15.16 2.54 19.26
N LYS A 158 -16.23 2.27 20.03
CA LYS A 158 -16.57 0.89 20.43
C LYS A 158 -16.85 -0.01 19.22
N LEU A 159 -17.58 0.49 18.22
CA LEU A 159 -17.87 -0.28 17.00
C LEU A 159 -16.63 -0.60 16.16
N VAL A 160 -15.62 0.28 16.19
CA VAL A 160 -14.32 0.03 15.54
C VAL A 160 -13.47 -0.96 16.35
N ASP A 161 -13.81 -1.17 17.62
CA ASP A 161 -13.11 -2.01 18.60
C ASP A 161 -11.62 -1.65 18.76
N PRO A 162 -11.28 -0.77 19.73
CA PRO A 162 -9.89 -0.40 19.99
C PRO A 162 -9.05 -1.55 20.57
N THR A 163 -9.66 -2.68 20.97
CA THR A 163 -8.96 -3.79 21.62
C THR A 163 -8.33 -4.78 20.64
N MET A 164 -8.71 -4.73 19.36
CA MET A 164 -8.10 -5.58 18.33
C MET A 164 -6.61 -5.24 18.13
N ASP A 165 -5.77 -6.27 18.01
CA ASP A 165 -4.35 -6.12 17.73
C ASP A 165 -4.08 -5.64 16.30
N ARG A 166 -3.46 -4.47 16.17
CA ARG A 166 -3.20 -3.80 14.90
C ARG A 166 -1.73 -3.76 14.52
N GLU A 167 -0.87 -4.39 15.30
CA GLU A 167 0.55 -4.47 14.98
C GLU A 167 0.77 -5.39 13.78
N LEU A 168 1.75 -5.05 12.93
CA LEU A 168 2.18 -5.96 11.87
C LEU A 168 3.03 -7.06 12.49
N ALA A 169 2.73 -8.33 12.17
CA ALA A 169 3.53 -9.47 12.62
C ALA A 169 4.91 -9.46 11.95
N THR A 170 5.85 -8.74 12.58
CA THR A 170 7.20 -8.45 12.09
C THR A 170 8.27 -9.07 12.98
N ALA A 171 7.88 -10.04 13.82
CA ALA A 171 8.75 -10.63 14.82
C ALA A 171 9.70 -11.64 14.16
N HIS A 172 10.98 -11.28 14.09
CA HIS A 172 12.05 -12.19 13.69
C HIS A 172 12.31 -13.19 14.82
N THR A 173 12.04 -14.49 14.58
CA THR A 173 12.14 -15.53 15.62
C THR A 173 13.19 -16.55 15.24
N ALA A 174 14.20 -16.72 16.09
CA ALA A 174 15.22 -17.77 15.96
C ALA A 174 15.99 -17.80 14.61
N GLY A 175 16.15 -16.66 13.94
CA GLY A 175 16.83 -16.56 12.65
C GLY A 175 15.92 -16.82 11.43
N ASP A 176 14.60 -16.94 11.65
CA ASP A 176 13.63 -17.04 10.57
C ASP A 176 12.91 -15.68 10.37
N PRO A 177 12.81 -15.20 9.11
CA PRO A 177 12.08 -13.97 8.77
C PRO A 177 10.59 -14.10 9.08
N ALA A 178 9.97 -12.99 9.49
CA ALA A 178 8.52 -12.90 9.48
C ALA A 178 8.02 -12.87 8.03
N VAL A 179 7.12 -13.77 7.66
CA VAL A 179 6.62 -13.90 6.29
C VAL A 179 5.24 -13.25 6.18
N MET A 180 5.14 -12.26 5.30
CA MET A 180 3.90 -11.53 5.05
C MET A 180 3.41 -11.74 3.62
N LEU A 181 2.15 -12.14 3.48
CA LEU A 181 1.48 -12.33 2.20
C LEU A 181 0.47 -11.21 1.95
N VAL A 182 0.61 -10.48 0.85
CA VAL A 182 -0.30 -9.38 0.49
C VAL A 182 -1.24 -9.80 -0.64
N VAL A 183 -2.54 -9.84 -0.34
CA VAL A 183 -3.59 -10.32 -1.23
C VAL A 183 -4.67 -9.26 -1.48
N GLY A 184 -5.57 -9.52 -2.42
CA GLY A 184 -6.64 -8.61 -2.80
C GLY A 184 -6.81 -8.47 -4.32
N VAL A 185 -7.82 -7.72 -4.75
CA VAL A 185 -8.14 -7.60 -6.18
C VAL A 185 -7.18 -6.70 -6.95
N ASN A 186 -7.20 -6.79 -8.27
CA ASN A 186 -6.50 -5.86 -9.14
C ASN A 186 -7.03 -4.43 -8.97
N GLY A 187 -6.13 -3.45 -8.97
CA GLY A 187 -6.48 -2.03 -8.83
C GLY A 187 -6.73 -1.56 -7.38
N ALA A 188 -6.76 -2.48 -6.41
CA ALA A 188 -6.86 -2.16 -4.98
C ALA A 188 -5.57 -1.59 -4.37
N GLY A 189 -4.46 -1.57 -5.12
CA GLY A 189 -3.21 -0.96 -4.66
C GLY A 189 -2.19 -1.90 -4.02
N LYS A 190 -2.34 -3.23 -4.10
CA LYS A 190 -1.42 -4.24 -3.51
C LYS A 190 0.08 -3.94 -3.66
N THR A 191 0.60 -3.92 -4.88
CA THR A 191 2.03 -3.68 -5.16
C THR A 191 2.51 -2.34 -4.58
N THR A 192 1.66 -1.31 -4.65
CA THR A 192 1.95 0.00 -4.05
C THR A 192 1.99 -0.10 -2.53
N THR A 193 1.02 -0.78 -1.91
CA THR A 193 0.98 -1.05 -0.46
C THR A 193 2.21 -1.82 0.00
N VAL A 194 2.62 -2.88 -0.72
CA VAL A 194 3.84 -3.64 -0.40
C VAL A 194 5.06 -2.72 -0.39
N GLY A 195 5.24 -1.89 -1.42
CA GLY A 195 6.33 -0.92 -1.48
C GLY A 195 6.32 0.10 -0.36
N LYS A 196 5.12 0.60 0.02
CA LYS A 196 4.98 1.53 1.15
C LYS A 196 5.25 0.85 2.49
N ILE A 197 4.81 -0.39 2.71
CA ILE A 197 5.12 -1.15 3.93
C ILE A 197 6.63 -1.36 4.02
N ALA A 198 7.29 -1.80 2.95
CA ALA A 198 8.74 -1.98 2.94
C ALA A 198 9.47 -0.69 3.33
N ARG A 199 9.04 0.45 2.79
CA ARG A 199 9.57 1.77 3.17
C ARG A 199 9.37 2.10 4.66
N VAL A 200 8.20 1.77 5.22
CA VAL A 200 7.93 1.97 6.66
C VAL A 200 8.84 1.10 7.51
N LEU A 201 8.98 -0.19 7.17
CA LEU A 201 9.81 -1.13 7.92
C LEU A 201 11.31 -0.77 7.84
N VAL A 202 11.80 -0.33 6.68
CA VAL A 202 13.17 0.19 6.53
C VAL A 202 13.38 1.45 7.39
N ALA A 203 12.37 2.32 7.50
CA ALA A 203 12.43 3.48 8.38
C ALA A 203 12.42 3.12 9.88
N GLU A 204 12.03 1.89 10.21
CA GLU A 204 12.06 1.30 11.55
C GLU A 204 13.31 0.41 11.74
N ASP A 205 14.33 0.61 10.91
CA ASP A 205 15.61 -0.12 10.91
C ASP A 205 15.48 -1.64 10.71
N LYS A 206 14.39 -2.11 10.09
CA LYS A 206 14.21 -3.51 9.73
C LYS A 206 14.78 -3.83 8.36
N SER A 207 15.46 -4.97 8.27
CA SER A 207 15.86 -5.59 7.00
C SER A 207 14.67 -6.25 6.32
N VAL A 208 14.47 -5.95 5.05
CA VAL A 208 13.28 -6.38 4.29
C VAL A 208 13.72 -7.00 2.97
N LEU A 209 13.04 -8.08 2.57
CA LEU A 209 13.14 -8.68 1.25
C LEU A 209 11.76 -8.76 0.59
N LEU A 210 11.69 -8.44 -0.71
CA LEU A 210 10.42 -8.49 -1.47
C LEU A 210 10.34 -9.74 -2.35
N GLY A 211 9.18 -10.38 -2.39
CA GLY A 211 8.86 -11.48 -3.32
C GLY A 211 7.80 -11.06 -4.35
N ALA A 212 8.17 -11.02 -5.63
CA ALA A 212 7.29 -10.64 -6.73
C ALA A 212 6.46 -11.83 -7.26
N ALA A 213 5.50 -12.32 -6.48
CA ALA A 213 4.65 -13.46 -6.82
C ALA A 213 3.43 -13.10 -7.71
N ASP A 214 3.19 -11.84 -8.09
CA ASP A 214 2.31 -11.47 -9.23
C ASP A 214 3.01 -11.76 -10.57
N THR A 215 3.26 -13.05 -10.85
CA THR A 215 4.05 -13.50 -12.01
C THR A 215 3.33 -13.37 -13.34
N PHE A 216 2.00 -13.15 -13.32
CA PHE A 216 1.21 -12.96 -14.53
C PHE A 216 1.39 -11.55 -15.13
N ARG A 217 1.82 -10.58 -14.32
CA ARG A 217 2.00 -9.20 -14.76
C ARG A 217 3.48 -8.84 -14.68
N ALA A 218 4.20 -8.94 -15.79
CA ALA A 218 5.60 -8.51 -15.86
C ALA A 218 5.83 -7.09 -15.30
N ALA A 219 4.92 -6.16 -15.63
CA ALA A 219 4.96 -4.80 -15.11
C ALA A 219 4.76 -4.70 -13.58
N ALA A 220 4.09 -5.65 -12.93
CA ALA A 220 3.93 -5.65 -11.48
C ALA A 220 5.25 -5.99 -10.78
N ALA A 221 5.98 -6.99 -11.28
CA ALA A 221 7.31 -7.33 -10.76
C ALA A 221 8.32 -6.18 -10.96
N GLU A 222 8.31 -5.51 -12.12
CA GLU A 222 9.13 -4.32 -12.36
C GLU A 222 8.76 -3.14 -11.46
N GLN A 223 7.46 -2.91 -11.26
CA GLN A 223 6.96 -1.89 -10.34
C GLN A 223 7.42 -2.17 -8.91
N LEU A 224 7.29 -3.41 -8.43
CA LEU A 224 7.76 -3.81 -7.09
C LEU A 224 9.26 -3.63 -6.93
N THR A 225 10.05 -4.04 -7.94
CA THR A 225 11.51 -3.86 -7.96
C THR A 225 11.88 -2.38 -7.87
N THR A 226 11.13 -1.53 -8.56
CA THR A 226 11.33 -0.07 -8.51
C THR A 226 11.02 0.48 -7.12
N TRP A 227 9.98 -0.02 -6.45
CA TRP A 227 9.68 0.35 -5.06
C TRP A 227 10.79 -0.06 -4.11
N GLY A 228 11.26 -1.31 -4.17
CA GLY A 228 12.35 -1.80 -3.32
C GLY A 228 13.65 -1.03 -3.53
N SER A 229 14.05 -0.82 -4.80
CA SER A 229 15.30 -0.13 -5.14
C SER A 229 15.37 1.31 -4.60
N ARG A 230 14.23 2.00 -4.45
CA ARG A 230 14.17 3.36 -3.90
C ARG A 230 14.54 3.43 -2.41
N VAL A 231 14.42 2.33 -1.69
CA VAL A 231 14.69 2.23 -0.25
C VAL A 231 15.77 1.20 0.07
N GLY A 232 16.53 0.76 -0.94
CA GLY A 232 17.63 -0.20 -0.77
C GLY A 232 17.20 -1.64 -0.49
N VAL A 233 15.95 -2.00 -0.83
CA VAL A 233 15.38 -3.34 -0.60
C VAL A 233 15.43 -4.18 -1.87
N GLU A 234 15.97 -5.40 -1.76
CA GLU A 234 16.05 -6.36 -2.86
C GLU A 234 14.68 -6.98 -3.18
N THR A 235 14.48 -7.40 -4.43
CA THR A 235 13.26 -8.07 -4.90
C THR A 235 13.60 -9.37 -5.61
N VAL A 236 13.14 -10.48 -5.04
CA VAL A 236 13.16 -11.81 -5.65
C VAL A 236 12.03 -11.93 -6.66
N ARG A 237 12.35 -12.33 -7.89
CA ARG A 237 11.40 -12.47 -8.99
C ARG A 237 11.75 -13.66 -9.88
N GLY A 238 10.73 -14.31 -10.42
CA GLY A 238 10.87 -15.35 -11.45
C GLY A 238 10.77 -14.80 -12.88
N GLU A 239 10.82 -15.69 -13.85
CA GLU A 239 10.45 -15.38 -15.25
C GLU A 239 8.95 -15.04 -15.35
N GLU A 240 8.56 -14.33 -16.42
CA GLU A 240 7.13 -14.05 -16.68
C GLU A 240 6.34 -15.36 -16.82
N GLY A 241 5.23 -15.47 -16.08
CA GLY A 241 4.44 -16.70 -16.03
C GLY A 241 5.04 -17.83 -15.18
N ALA A 242 6.11 -17.57 -14.42
CA ALA A 242 6.60 -18.52 -13.42
C ALA A 242 5.53 -18.86 -12.38
N ASP A 243 5.66 -20.01 -11.74
CA ASP A 243 4.78 -20.42 -10.65
C ASP A 243 4.92 -19.47 -9.43
N PRO A 244 3.87 -18.74 -9.01
CA PRO A 244 3.94 -17.81 -7.88
C PRO A 244 4.46 -18.43 -6.60
N ALA A 245 4.09 -19.69 -6.35
CA ALA A 245 4.53 -20.43 -5.17
C ALA A 245 6.05 -20.68 -5.17
N SER A 246 6.65 -20.88 -6.34
CA SER A 246 8.10 -21.04 -6.48
C SER A 246 8.85 -19.73 -6.22
N VAL A 247 8.29 -18.59 -6.66
CA VAL A 247 8.88 -17.26 -6.37
C VAL A 247 8.79 -16.93 -4.88
N ALA A 248 7.64 -17.21 -4.25
CA ALA A 248 7.46 -17.03 -2.81
C ALA A 248 8.41 -17.91 -1.99
N TYR A 249 8.59 -19.18 -2.37
CA TYR A 249 9.57 -20.07 -1.74
C TYR A 249 10.99 -19.50 -1.83
N ALA A 250 11.42 -19.07 -3.02
CA ALA A 250 12.76 -18.52 -3.22
C ALA A 250 12.98 -17.24 -2.40
N ALA A 251 11.96 -16.38 -2.29
CA ALA A 251 12.02 -15.18 -1.47
C ALA A 251 12.22 -15.51 0.02
N VAL A 252 11.49 -16.49 0.57
CA VAL A 252 11.64 -16.89 1.97
C VAL A 252 12.97 -17.61 2.21
N GLU A 253 13.42 -18.45 1.28
CA GLU A 253 14.72 -19.12 1.35
C GLU A 253 15.88 -18.13 1.36
N GLN A 254 15.83 -17.12 0.49
CA GLN A 254 16.82 -16.05 0.47
C GLN A 254 16.75 -15.17 1.73
N GLY A 255 15.54 -14.79 2.17
CA GLY A 255 15.36 -14.00 3.39
C GLY A 255 15.93 -14.69 4.63
N LYS A 256 15.75 -16.02 4.72
CA LYS A 256 16.39 -16.84 5.77
C LYS A 256 17.91 -16.89 5.64
N ALA A 257 18.43 -17.03 4.43
CA ALA A 257 19.88 -17.06 4.20
C ALA A 257 20.57 -15.72 4.53
N GLU A 258 19.84 -14.62 4.41
CA GLU A 258 20.30 -13.26 4.67
C GLU A 258 19.98 -12.75 6.08
N ASP A 259 19.33 -13.57 6.93
CA ASP A 259 18.86 -13.19 8.28
C ASP A 259 17.97 -11.92 8.24
N ALA A 260 17.10 -11.84 7.22
CA ALA A 260 16.19 -10.71 7.04
C ALA A 260 15.11 -10.72 8.13
N ASP A 261 14.71 -9.55 8.61
CA ASP A 261 13.63 -9.43 9.60
C ASP A 261 12.27 -9.79 8.99
N VAL A 262 12.03 -9.37 7.74
CA VAL A 262 10.71 -9.51 7.08
C VAL A 262 10.83 -9.88 5.60
N VAL A 263 10.03 -10.84 5.16
CA VAL A 263 9.81 -11.16 3.74
C VAL A 263 8.37 -10.78 3.34
N LEU A 264 8.23 -9.82 2.42
CA LEU A 264 6.94 -9.32 1.92
C LEU A 264 6.64 -9.85 0.52
N ILE A 265 5.55 -10.59 0.36
CA ILE A 265 5.18 -11.26 -0.89
C ILE A 265 3.97 -10.55 -1.53
N ASP A 266 4.14 -10.00 -2.74
CA ASP A 266 3.06 -9.43 -3.57
C ASP A 266 2.43 -10.51 -4.46
N THR A 267 1.11 -10.68 -4.44
CA THR A 267 0.41 -11.72 -5.21
C THR A 267 -0.44 -11.16 -6.36
N ALA A 268 -0.86 -12.04 -7.27
CA ALA A 268 -1.88 -11.71 -8.26
C ALA A 268 -3.25 -11.40 -7.61
N GLY A 269 -4.12 -10.68 -8.34
CA GLY A 269 -5.46 -10.27 -7.86
C GLY A 269 -6.60 -10.45 -8.87
N ARG A 270 -6.47 -11.37 -9.82
CA ARG A 270 -7.40 -11.59 -10.95
C ARG A 270 -8.66 -12.38 -10.54
N LEU A 271 -9.57 -11.75 -9.79
CA LEU A 271 -10.75 -12.41 -9.21
C LEU A 271 -11.79 -12.93 -10.24
N GLN A 272 -11.72 -12.52 -11.51
CA GLN A 272 -12.63 -13.02 -12.56
C GLN A 272 -12.53 -14.54 -12.79
N ASN A 273 -11.43 -15.19 -12.38
CA ASN A 273 -11.28 -16.64 -12.34
C ASN A 273 -11.12 -17.10 -10.88
N LYS A 274 -12.20 -16.98 -10.09
CA LYS A 274 -12.20 -17.20 -8.63
C LYS A 274 -11.52 -18.51 -8.23
N VAL A 275 -11.91 -19.64 -8.84
CA VAL A 275 -11.40 -20.97 -8.45
C VAL A 275 -9.89 -21.06 -8.65
N GLY A 276 -9.39 -20.67 -9.84
CA GLY A 276 -7.96 -20.73 -10.13
C GLY A 276 -7.10 -19.83 -9.23
N LEU A 277 -7.57 -18.60 -8.97
CA LEU A 277 -6.86 -17.68 -8.08
C LEU A 277 -6.79 -18.20 -6.64
N MET A 278 -7.89 -18.75 -6.10
CA MET A 278 -7.90 -19.23 -4.72
C MET A 278 -7.01 -20.46 -4.53
N ASP A 279 -6.97 -21.37 -5.51
CA ASP A 279 -6.07 -22.52 -5.46
C ASP A 279 -4.59 -22.11 -5.55
N GLU A 280 -4.28 -21.10 -6.35
CA GLU A 280 -2.96 -20.49 -6.43
C GLU A 280 -2.54 -19.86 -5.10
N LEU A 281 -3.40 -19.04 -4.48
CA LEU A 281 -3.11 -18.42 -3.18
C LEU A 281 -2.92 -19.45 -2.06
N ARG A 282 -3.76 -20.49 -2.01
CA ARG A 282 -3.58 -21.62 -1.08
C ARG A 282 -2.27 -22.35 -1.30
N LYS A 283 -1.83 -22.48 -2.56
CA LYS A 283 -0.55 -23.08 -2.91
C LYS A 283 0.61 -22.20 -2.46
N VAL A 284 0.55 -20.88 -2.70
CA VAL A 284 1.55 -19.91 -2.25
C VAL A 284 1.70 -19.98 -0.73
N LYS A 285 0.61 -19.85 0.04
CA LYS A 285 0.62 -19.95 1.50
C LYS A 285 1.32 -21.22 2.00
N ARG A 286 0.97 -22.39 1.42
CA ARG A 286 1.53 -23.69 1.83
C ARG A 286 3.01 -23.89 1.45
N VAL A 287 3.48 -23.24 0.39
CA VAL A 287 4.81 -23.48 -0.18
C VAL A 287 5.83 -22.45 0.31
N ALA A 288 5.41 -21.21 0.51
CA ALA A 288 6.28 -20.09 0.87
C ALA A 288 7.11 -20.37 2.14
N THR A 289 6.52 -20.96 3.19
CA THR A 289 7.18 -21.15 4.49
C THR A 289 7.98 -22.45 4.61
N ARG A 290 7.99 -23.30 3.58
CA ARG A 290 8.75 -24.57 3.61
C ARG A 290 10.26 -24.42 3.88
N PRO A 291 10.97 -23.38 3.42
CA PRO A 291 12.38 -23.17 3.77
C PRO A 291 12.61 -22.96 5.27
N LEU A 292 11.59 -22.52 6.01
CA LEU A 292 11.68 -22.28 7.45
C LEU A 292 11.62 -23.60 8.24
N GLY A 293 10.83 -24.56 7.77
CA GLY A 293 10.73 -25.91 8.35
C GLY A 293 9.28 -26.38 8.46
N GLU A 294 9.08 -27.58 9.01
CA GLU A 294 7.73 -28.06 9.32
C GLU A 294 7.12 -27.25 10.47
N GLY A 295 5.83 -26.90 10.35
CA GLY A 295 5.08 -26.18 11.38
C GLY A 295 5.09 -24.65 11.25
N HIS A 296 5.89 -24.08 10.33
CA HIS A 296 5.82 -22.65 10.01
C HIS A 296 4.63 -22.34 9.10
N ASP A 297 3.85 -21.35 9.46
CA ASP A 297 2.80 -20.75 8.62
C ASP A 297 3.14 -19.28 8.33
N ILE A 298 2.41 -18.66 7.42
CA ILE A 298 2.50 -17.23 7.13
C ILE A 298 2.12 -16.44 8.40
N ASP A 299 3.00 -15.56 8.86
CA ASP A 299 2.80 -14.75 10.07
C ASP A 299 1.73 -13.67 9.88
N GLU A 300 1.63 -13.11 8.68
CA GLU A 300 0.64 -12.08 8.34
C GLU A 300 0.08 -12.28 6.93
N VAL A 301 -1.24 -12.31 6.80
CA VAL A 301 -1.94 -12.22 5.51
C VAL A 301 -2.71 -10.90 5.48
N LEU A 302 -2.20 -9.94 4.71
CA LEU A 302 -2.79 -8.62 4.56
C LEU A 302 -3.72 -8.57 3.33
N LEU A 303 -5.01 -8.35 3.57
CA LEU A 303 -5.97 -8.08 2.51
C LEU A 303 -6.00 -6.58 2.19
N VAL A 304 -5.62 -6.22 0.97
CA VAL A 304 -5.73 -4.84 0.48
C VAL A 304 -7.07 -4.60 -0.18
N LEU A 305 -7.82 -3.63 0.34
CA LEU A 305 -9.11 -3.20 -0.18
C LEU A 305 -9.11 -1.73 -0.58
N ASP A 306 -9.93 -1.41 -1.57
CA ASP A 306 -10.18 -0.05 -2.02
C ASP A 306 -11.43 0.49 -1.34
N ALA A 307 -11.28 1.53 -0.50
CA ALA A 307 -12.39 2.10 0.27
C ALA A 307 -13.47 2.74 -0.61
N THR A 308 -13.19 3.05 -1.88
CA THR A 308 -14.18 3.58 -2.82
C THR A 308 -15.18 2.52 -3.29
N THR A 309 -14.86 1.24 -3.12
CA THR A 309 -15.67 0.13 -3.66
C THR A 309 -16.88 -0.23 -2.80
N GLY A 310 -16.93 0.23 -1.54
CA GLY A 310 -18.03 -0.02 -0.60
C GLY A 310 -18.39 -1.51 -0.50
N GLN A 311 -19.67 -1.83 -0.61
CA GLN A 311 -20.19 -3.22 -0.57
C GLN A 311 -19.59 -4.18 -1.61
N ASN A 312 -19.10 -3.68 -2.75
CA ASN A 312 -18.41 -4.56 -3.72
C ASN A 312 -17.08 -5.05 -3.16
N GLY A 313 -16.35 -4.19 -2.45
CA GLY A 313 -15.13 -4.57 -1.73
C GLY A 313 -15.40 -5.62 -0.66
N MET A 314 -16.52 -5.49 0.06
CA MET A 314 -16.97 -6.49 1.05
C MET A 314 -17.16 -7.88 0.45
N GLN A 315 -17.88 -7.99 -0.66
CA GLN A 315 -18.09 -9.28 -1.32
C GLN A 315 -16.78 -9.91 -1.79
N GLN A 316 -15.82 -9.10 -2.24
CA GLN A 316 -14.50 -9.58 -2.63
C GLN A 316 -13.72 -10.07 -1.41
N ALA A 317 -13.76 -9.32 -0.31
CA ALA A 317 -13.09 -9.65 0.94
C ALA A 317 -13.51 -11.03 1.48
N LYS A 318 -14.82 -11.32 1.48
CA LYS A 318 -15.35 -12.65 1.88
C LYS A 318 -14.72 -13.78 1.07
N VAL A 319 -14.60 -13.62 -0.24
CA VAL A 319 -14.03 -14.66 -1.12
C VAL A 319 -12.54 -14.90 -0.82
N PHE A 320 -11.77 -13.87 -0.47
CA PHE A 320 -10.37 -14.05 -0.07
C PHE A 320 -10.25 -14.71 1.31
N ALA A 321 -11.10 -14.33 2.27
CA ALA A 321 -11.12 -14.90 3.62
C ALA A 321 -11.39 -16.41 3.61
N GLU A 322 -12.19 -16.92 2.66
CA GLU A 322 -12.44 -18.35 2.47
C GLU A 322 -11.22 -19.14 1.93
N ALA A 323 -10.21 -18.45 1.39
CA ALA A 323 -9.09 -19.09 0.71
C ALA A 323 -7.76 -18.96 1.45
N VAL A 324 -7.53 -17.80 2.05
CA VAL A 324 -6.33 -17.50 2.83
C VAL A 324 -6.79 -16.90 4.14
N ASP A 325 -6.31 -17.44 5.25
CA ASP A 325 -6.66 -16.97 6.60
C ASP A 325 -6.12 -15.55 6.78
N ILE A 326 -6.95 -14.54 6.48
CA ILE A 326 -6.59 -13.13 6.58
C ILE A 326 -6.34 -12.81 8.05
N THR A 327 -5.29 -12.05 8.33
CA THR A 327 -4.92 -11.60 9.69
C THR A 327 -5.05 -10.09 9.87
N GLY A 328 -5.05 -9.34 8.77
CA GLY A 328 -5.17 -7.89 8.80
C GLY A 328 -5.66 -7.30 7.47
N ILE A 329 -6.22 -6.10 7.54
CA ILE A 329 -6.72 -5.37 6.38
C ILE A 329 -5.90 -4.10 6.19
N VAL A 330 -5.60 -3.79 4.93
CA VAL A 330 -5.11 -2.48 4.50
C VAL A 330 -6.16 -1.81 3.64
N LEU A 331 -6.66 -0.66 4.07
CA LEU A 331 -7.61 0.12 3.27
C LEU A 331 -6.89 1.22 2.51
N THR A 332 -7.12 1.30 1.20
CA THR A 332 -6.52 2.32 0.34
C THR A 332 -7.57 3.32 -0.13
N LYS A 333 -7.10 4.48 -0.62
CA LYS A 333 -7.92 5.53 -1.24
C LYS A 333 -8.99 6.11 -0.29
N LEU A 334 -8.71 6.13 1.01
CA LEU A 334 -9.60 6.75 2.00
C LEU A 334 -9.70 8.28 1.81
N ASP A 335 -8.71 8.89 1.18
CA ASP A 335 -8.64 10.32 0.86
C ASP A 335 -9.60 10.77 -0.26
N GLY A 336 -10.12 9.81 -1.03
CA GLY A 336 -11.00 10.08 -2.17
C GLY A 336 -12.47 9.77 -1.96
N THR A 337 -12.90 9.44 -0.74
CA THR A 337 -14.25 8.89 -0.50
C THR A 337 -14.88 9.37 0.80
N ALA A 338 -16.20 9.62 0.75
CA ALA A 338 -17.05 9.84 1.92
C ALA A 338 -17.57 8.52 2.55
N LYS A 339 -17.18 7.36 1.98
CA LYS A 339 -17.58 6.01 2.42
C LYS A 339 -16.65 5.48 3.52
N GLY A 340 -16.37 6.30 4.52
CA GLY A 340 -15.46 5.94 5.62
C GLY A 340 -15.97 4.75 6.44
N GLY A 341 -17.29 4.54 6.50
CA GLY A 341 -17.93 3.49 7.31
C GLY A 341 -17.55 2.06 6.93
N ILE A 342 -16.99 1.86 5.73
CA ILE A 342 -16.54 0.54 5.25
C ILE A 342 -15.57 -0.16 6.21
N VAL A 343 -14.80 0.60 7.00
CA VAL A 343 -13.93 0.09 8.08
C VAL A 343 -14.72 -0.78 9.07
N ILE A 344 -15.86 -0.27 9.55
CA ILE A 344 -16.67 -0.95 10.57
C ILE A 344 -17.27 -2.22 9.96
N ALA A 345 -17.84 -2.10 8.77
CA ALA A 345 -18.44 -3.22 8.05
C ALA A 345 -17.43 -4.33 7.79
N VAL A 346 -16.20 -3.99 7.35
CA VAL A 346 -15.19 -5.00 6.99
C VAL A 346 -14.62 -5.72 8.19
N GLN A 347 -14.33 -5.01 9.28
CA GLN A 347 -13.79 -5.65 10.48
C GLN A 347 -14.82 -6.61 11.10
N ARG A 348 -16.09 -6.20 11.17
CA ARG A 348 -17.14 -7.02 11.77
C ARG A 348 -17.44 -8.26 10.95
N GLU A 349 -17.46 -8.13 9.62
CA GLU A 349 -17.72 -9.25 8.72
C GLU A 349 -16.57 -10.27 8.70
N LEU A 350 -15.32 -9.81 8.67
CA LEU A 350 -14.16 -10.70 8.56
C LEU A 350 -13.59 -11.13 9.92
N GLY A 351 -13.93 -10.43 11.00
CA GLY A 351 -13.38 -10.67 12.34
C GLY A 351 -11.91 -10.31 12.47
N VAL A 352 -11.37 -9.47 11.58
CA VAL A 352 -9.95 -9.09 11.54
C VAL A 352 -9.78 -7.57 11.53
N PRO A 353 -8.70 -7.04 12.11
CA PRO A 353 -8.53 -5.59 12.25
C PRO A 353 -8.07 -4.93 10.95
N VAL A 354 -8.48 -3.68 10.75
CA VAL A 354 -7.79 -2.77 9.84
C VAL A 354 -6.51 -2.32 10.54
N LYS A 355 -5.36 -2.68 9.97
CA LYS A 355 -4.03 -2.38 10.51
C LYS A 355 -3.44 -1.12 9.91
N LEU A 356 -3.70 -0.88 8.62
CA LEU A 356 -3.12 0.23 7.86
C LEU A 356 -4.15 0.94 6.97
N ILE A 357 -3.91 2.23 6.74
CA ILE A 357 -4.69 3.07 5.83
C ILE A 357 -3.78 3.83 4.85
N GLY A 358 -4.13 3.79 3.57
CA GLY A 358 -3.49 4.53 2.49
C GLY A 358 -4.30 5.78 2.13
N LEU A 359 -3.67 6.95 2.23
CA LEU A 359 -4.33 8.26 2.11
C LEU A 359 -3.81 9.11 0.94
N GLY A 360 -3.40 8.43 -0.13
CA GLY A 360 -2.95 9.06 -1.35
C GLY A 360 -1.89 8.26 -2.08
N GLU A 361 -1.35 8.89 -3.12
CA GLU A 361 -0.41 8.27 -4.06
C GLU A 361 1.06 8.46 -3.67
N GLY A 362 1.37 9.34 -2.72
CA GLY A 362 2.72 9.60 -2.24
C GLY A 362 3.33 8.38 -1.55
N ALA A 363 4.65 8.27 -1.62
CA ALA A 363 5.41 7.16 -1.02
C ALA A 363 5.21 7.04 0.50
N ASP A 364 4.98 8.17 1.17
CA ASP A 364 4.75 8.25 2.62
C ASP A 364 3.25 8.27 2.99
N ASP A 365 2.34 8.11 2.02
CA ASP A 365 0.88 8.14 2.24
C ASP A 365 0.34 6.76 2.66
N LEU A 366 0.95 6.18 3.69
CA LEU A 366 0.51 4.97 4.39
C LEU A 366 0.72 5.18 5.89
N ALA A 367 -0.25 4.80 6.71
CA ALA A 367 -0.11 4.90 8.16
C ALA A 367 -0.81 3.77 8.92
N PRO A 368 -0.36 3.53 10.17
CA PRO A 368 -1.10 2.77 11.15
C PRO A 368 -2.53 3.28 11.31
N PHE A 369 -3.46 2.34 11.38
CA PHE A 369 -4.84 2.63 11.73
C PHE A 369 -4.98 2.71 13.26
N THR A 370 -5.66 3.75 13.73
CA THR A 370 -6.03 3.91 15.15
C THR A 370 -7.52 4.16 15.23
N ALA A 371 -8.22 3.46 16.12
CA ALA A 371 -9.68 3.55 16.22
C ALA A 371 -10.12 4.99 16.53
N GLU A 372 -9.48 5.62 17.52
CA GLU A 372 -9.76 6.99 17.94
C GLU A 372 -9.44 7.98 16.82
N GLY A 373 -8.25 7.88 16.22
CA GLY A 373 -7.86 8.79 15.14
C GLY A 373 -8.73 8.68 13.90
N PHE A 374 -9.27 7.49 13.62
CA PHE A 374 -10.23 7.28 12.55
C PHE A 374 -11.59 7.90 12.87
N VAL A 375 -12.14 7.65 14.07
CA VAL A 375 -13.43 8.20 14.49
C VAL A 375 -13.37 9.71 14.63
N ASP A 376 -12.29 10.26 15.19
CA ASP A 376 -12.07 11.70 15.29
C ASP A 376 -12.11 12.34 13.90
N ALA A 377 -11.39 11.77 12.94
CA ALA A 377 -11.42 12.27 11.57
C ALA A 377 -12.74 12.04 10.83
N LEU A 378 -13.59 11.09 11.28
CA LEU A 378 -14.93 10.89 10.74
C LEU A 378 -15.92 11.98 11.21
N LEU A 379 -15.68 12.52 12.42
CA LEU A 379 -16.55 13.47 13.10
C LEU A 379 -16.12 14.94 12.94
N ASP A 380 -14.87 15.20 12.58
CA ASP A 380 -14.33 16.54 12.25
C ASP A 380 -14.74 17.04 10.85
#